data_AF-A0A8J4SHF9-F1
#
_entry.id   AF-A0A8J4SHF9-F1
#
_cell.length_a   1.000
_cell.length_b   1.000
_cell.length_c   1.000
_cell.angle_alpha   90.00
_cell.angle_beta   90.00
_cell.angle_gamma   90.00
#
_symmetry.space_group_name_H-M   'P 1'
#
loop_
_entity.id
_entity.type
_entity.pdbx_description
1 polymer ?
#
loop_
_entity_poly.entity_id
_entity_poly.type
_entity_poly.pdbx_seq_one_letter_code
_entity_poly.pdbx_strand_id
1 'polypeptide(L)'
;MIQKDGGLSPDEIASWMARIREECADLPELPVLMAAMARPMLDGSLAKWKPLSEPGYCFQLLSKWRDFFQNNSAFDVILETSWLSTIRRTIVNDWDPRDCEPLLQVLEIWGSVLPDDLLEHRILDELVLPKLQEAVSIWNPLTDTIPIHTWLHPWLPWFGGAERLANIHDTVLQKLSTCLTDWHPSDGSAHSVLTPWRSVVSIGAMSAFLNRHIVPKLGLALQQFKLNPASQNMDAWTWVMRWADLIGPAVLVNLLEQHFWPRWITVLANWLSQGVEARQRGDHQSAAQVYQEVGRWYAGWKGQVPPECMEYASVKDALTKALAMMERAMRGLPPQEPKPATVIDSSRCTSAGVTASRNGALATPLVAPPPPTLRKQVEQVAAQRGLTFHPIPNRMFEGQQVYRLGQLHVFFDRNVSFLFDPTNGGWHPVSFAELMTKAEY
;
A
#
# COMPACT_ATOMS: atom_id res chain seq x y z
N MET A 1 -27.68 10.63 61.32
CA MET A 1 -27.97 10.57 59.87
C MET A 1 -27.02 9.56 59.26
N ILE A 2 -27.60 8.51 58.70
CA ILE A 2 -26.93 7.29 58.24
C ILE A 2 -26.18 7.60 56.94
N GLN A 3 -24.86 7.37 56.93
CA GLN A 3 -24.01 7.36 55.74
C GLN A 3 -24.60 6.38 54.72
N LYS A 4 -25.08 6.92 53.59
CA LYS A 4 -25.39 6.18 52.37
C LYS A 4 -24.53 6.79 51.27
N ASP A 5 -23.31 6.26 51.11
CA ASP A 5 -22.51 6.22 49.87
C ASP A 5 -21.12 5.65 50.19
N GLY A 6 -21.07 4.36 50.53
CA GLY A 6 -19.96 3.70 51.21
C GLY A 6 -18.73 3.36 50.36
N GLY A 7 -18.12 4.32 49.65
CA GLY A 7 -16.81 4.12 49.02
C GLY A 7 -15.96 5.38 49.10
N LEU A 8 -14.72 5.23 49.55
CA LEU A 8 -13.75 6.31 49.78
C LEU A 8 -13.33 6.98 48.47
N SER A 9 -13.17 8.30 48.49
CA SER A 9 -12.63 9.07 47.35
C SER A 9 -11.11 8.84 47.19
N PRO A 10 -10.53 9.09 46.00
CA PRO A 10 -9.09 8.94 45.79
C PRO A 10 -8.24 9.77 46.78
N ASP A 11 -8.71 10.97 47.14
CA ASP A 11 -8.04 11.85 48.11
C ASP A 11 -8.14 11.33 49.54
N GLU A 12 -9.30 10.77 49.92
CA GLU A 12 -9.48 10.12 51.22
C GLU A 12 -8.56 8.90 51.35
N ILE A 13 -8.44 8.09 50.29
CA ILE A 13 -7.52 6.95 50.25
C ILE A 13 -6.07 7.42 50.41
N ALA A 14 -5.66 8.47 49.69
CA ALA A 14 -4.32 9.04 49.83
C ALA A 14 -4.03 9.47 51.27
N SER A 15 -4.97 10.15 51.92
CA SER A 15 -4.84 10.61 53.31
C SER A 15 -4.72 9.46 54.29
N TRP A 16 -5.54 8.42 54.16
CA TRP A 16 -5.48 7.23 54.99
C TRP A 16 -4.14 6.49 54.83
N MET A 17 -3.69 6.32 53.60
CA MET A 17 -2.41 5.65 53.30
C MET A 17 -1.20 6.43 53.82
N ALA A 18 -1.22 7.77 53.72
CA ALA A 18 -0.17 8.59 54.30
C ALA A 18 -0.10 8.44 55.83
N ARG A 19 -1.25 8.42 56.49
CA ARG A 19 -1.35 8.25 57.94
C ARG A 19 -0.87 6.88 58.41
N ILE A 20 -1.28 5.80 57.72
CA ILE A 20 -0.82 4.44 58.06
C ILE A 20 0.70 4.33 57.90
N ARG A 21 1.27 4.93 56.83
CA ARG A 21 2.72 4.94 56.63
C ARG A 21 3.46 5.65 57.77
N GLU A 22 2.92 6.77 58.26
CA GLU A 22 3.52 7.53 59.36
C GLU A 22 3.40 6.76 60.70
N GLU A 23 2.23 6.21 61.00
CA GLU A 23 1.98 5.48 62.26
C GLU A 23 2.68 4.11 62.32
N CYS A 24 2.99 3.50 61.17
CA CYS A 24 3.60 2.16 61.07
C CYS A 24 5.02 2.17 60.49
N ALA A 25 5.71 3.33 60.48
CA ALA A 25 7.01 3.51 59.83
C ALA A 25 8.09 2.52 60.28
N ASP A 26 8.04 2.07 61.54
CA ASP A 26 9.04 1.20 62.15
C ASP A 26 8.85 -0.30 61.83
N LEU A 27 7.77 -0.69 61.13
CA LEU A 27 7.49 -2.08 60.82
C LEU A 27 8.26 -2.56 59.58
N PRO A 28 9.04 -3.66 59.67
CA PRO A 28 9.75 -4.21 58.51
C PRO A 28 8.81 -4.76 57.42
N GLU A 29 7.58 -5.14 57.79
CA GLU A 29 6.55 -5.64 56.87
C GLU A 29 5.68 -4.52 56.27
N LEU A 30 6.03 -3.25 56.51
CA LEU A 30 5.25 -2.09 56.08
C LEU A 30 4.85 -2.14 54.59
N PRO A 31 5.73 -2.47 53.61
CA PRO A 31 5.34 -2.53 52.20
C PRO A 31 4.17 -3.51 51.92
N VAL A 32 4.19 -4.67 52.58
CA VAL A 32 3.17 -5.72 52.42
C VAL A 32 1.86 -5.31 53.09
N LEU A 33 1.94 -4.75 54.32
CA LEU A 33 0.79 -4.22 55.04
C LEU A 33 0.11 -3.08 54.25
N MET A 34 0.90 -2.15 53.71
CA MET A 34 0.39 -1.04 52.91
C MET A 34 -0.36 -1.55 51.67
N ALA A 35 0.19 -2.53 50.94
CA ALA A 35 -0.47 -3.09 49.77
C ALA A 35 -1.78 -3.83 50.14
N ALA A 36 -1.78 -4.59 51.24
CA ALA A 36 -2.94 -5.31 51.72
C ALA A 36 -4.08 -4.38 52.17
N MET A 37 -3.76 -3.24 52.77
CA MET A 37 -4.75 -2.23 53.19
C MET A 37 -5.24 -1.36 52.02
N ALA A 38 -4.35 -1.02 51.08
CA ALA A 38 -4.70 -0.24 49.89
C ALA A 38 -5.75 -0.92 49.02
N ARG A 39 -5.61 -2.24 48.81
CA ARG A 39 -6.41 -3.00 47.85
C ARG A 39 -7.93 -2.89 48.07
N PRO A 40 -8.50 -3.23 49.24
CA PRO A 40 -9.96 -3.14 49.44
C PRO A 40 -10.49 -1.70 49.35
N MET A 41 -9.69 -0.70 49.74
CA MET A 41 -10.06 0.72 49.62
C MET A 41 -10.09 1.15 48.14
N LEU A 42 -9.07 0.72 47.39
CA LEU A 42 -8.97 0.98 45.96
C LEU A 42 -10.07 0.27 45.17
N ASP A 43 -10.33 -1.02 45.45
CA ASP A 43 -11.40 -1.80 44.81
C ASP A 43 -12.77 -1.12 45.01
N GLY A 44 -13.05 -0.64 46.23
CA GLY A 44 -14.28 0.10 46.53
C GLY A 44 -14.41 1.43 45.77
N SER A 45 -13.30 2.12 45.50
CA SER A 45 -13.28 3.36 44.73
C SER A 45 -13.37 3.10 43.22
N LEU A 46 -12.60 2.14 42.70
CA LEU A 46 -12.61 1.74 41.29
C LEU A 46 -13.93 1.09 40.87
N ALA A 47 -14.70 0.50 41.80
CA ALA A 47 -16.03 -0.02 41.50
C ALA A 47 -16.99 1.04 40.95
N LYS A 48 -16.80 2.32 41.32
CA LYS A 48 -17.60 3.46 40.84
C LYS A 48 -17.05 4.08 39.54
N TRP A 49 -15.82 3.74 39.18
CA TRP A 49 -15.14 4.32 38.04
C TRP A 49 -15.79 3.89 36.72
N LYS A 50 -15.99 4.86 35.82
CA LYS A 50 -16.38 4.66 34.43
C LYS A 50 -15.22 5.06 33.51
N PRO A 51 -14.33 4.13 33.13
CA PRO A 51 -13.10 4.46 32.39
C PRO A 51 -13.33 5.24 31.09
N LEU A 52 -14.34 4.87 30.31
CA LEU A 52 -14.62 5.50 29.01
C LEU A 52 -15.18 6.92 29.12
N SER A 53 -15.66 7.35 30.29
CA SER A 53 -16.18 8.71 30.50
C SER A 53 -15.23 9.58 31.34
N GLU A 54 -14.52 8.96 32.28
CA GLU A 54 -13.62 9.63 33.21
C GLU A 54 -12.24 8.95 33.18
N PRO A 55 -11.47 9.10 32.09
CA PRO A 55 -10.28 8.27 31.86
C PRO A 55 -9.17 8.47 32.89
N GLY A 56 -9.11 9.63 33.56
CA GLY A 56 -8.10 9.95 34.58
C GLY A 56 -8.47 9.68 36.05
N TYR A 57 -9.64 9.08 36.34
CA TYR A 57 -10.04 8.80 37.73
C TYR A 57 -9.02 7.91 38.45
N CYS A 58 -8.64 8.22 39.70
CA CYS A 58 -7.58 7.52 40.46
C CYS A 58 -6.15 7.59 39.86
N PHE A 59 -5.92 8.19 38.69
CA PHE A 59 -4.59 8.24 38.08
C PHE A 59 -3.55 8.93 38.97
N GLN A 60 -3.88 10.08 39.55
CA GLN A 60 -2.98 10.82 40.44
C GLN A 60 -2.65 10.06 41.73
N LEU A 61 -3.57 9.22 42.21
CA LEU A 61 -3.35 8.38 43.39
C LEU A 61 -2.37 7.25 43.06
N LEU A 62 -2.66 6.48 42.00
CA LEU A 62 -1.86 5.31 41.62
C LEU A 62 -0.49 5.67 41.06
N SER A 63 -0.35 6.78 40.32
CA SER A 63 0.96 7.26 39.86
C SER A 63 1.93 7.56 41.01
N LYS A 64 1.43 8.14 42.11
CA LYS A 64 2.23 8.36 43.33
C LYS A 64 2.57 7.07 44.07
N TRP A 65 1.79 6.01 43.87
CA TRP A 65 1.97 4.75 44.58
C TRP A 65 3.13 3.90 44.05
N ARG A 66 3.57 4.16 42.82
CA ARG A 66 4.73 3.50 42.21
C ARG A 66 5.97 3.56 43.11
N ASP A 67 6.32 4.76 43.58
CA ASP A 67 7.48 4.95 44.46
C ASP A 67 7.13 4.76 45.95
N PHE A 68 5.85 4.76 46.27
CA PHE A 68 5.35 4.72 47.65
C PHE A 68 5.57 3.36 48.32
N PHE A 69 5.33 2.26 47.58
CA PHE A 69 5.46 0.92 48.14
C PHE A 69 6.92 0.45 48.26
N GLN A 70 7.87 1.17 47.67
CA GLN A 70 9.31 0.80 47.64
C GLN A 70 9.58 -0.63 47.12
N ASN A 71 8.56 -1.25 46.50
CA ASN A 71 8.58 -2.60 45.99
C ASN A 71 7.70 -2.63 44.74
N ASN A 72 8.33 -2.69 43.57
CA ASN A 72 7.64 -2.66 42.28
C ASN A 72 6.64 -3.82 42.15
N SER A 73 6.97 -5.01 42.69
CA SER A 73 6.08 -6.17 42.60
C SER A 73 4.74 -5.98 43.34
N ALA A 74 4.72 -5.21 44.43
CA ALA A 74 3.47 -4.92 45.15
C ALA A 74 2.57 -3.97 44.34
N PHE A 75 3.16 -3.00 43.64
CA PHE A 75 2.43 -2.10 42.77
C PHE A 75 1.85 -2.83 41.55
N ASP A 76 2.65 -3.70 40.93
CA ASP A 76 2.22 -4.52 39.79
C ASP A 76 1.02 -5.42 40.16
N VAL A 77 1.06 -6.07 41.34
CA VAL A 77 -0.07 -6.88 41.84
C VAL A 77 -1.32 -6.03 42.04
N ILE A 78 -1.21 -4.80 42.54
CA ILE A 78 -2.37 -3.90 42.70
C ILE A 78 -2.95 -3.52 41.35
N LEU A 79 -2.10 -3.18 40.36
CA LEU A 79 -2.55 -2.89 39.00
C LEU A 79 -3.24 -4.10 38.38
N GLU A 80 -2.66 -5.29 38.48
CA GLU A 80 -3.25 -6.52 37.93
C GLU A 80 -4.56 -6.92 38.61
N THR A 81 -4.65 -6.80 39.93
CA THR A 81 -5.80 -7.31 40.68
C THR A 81 -6.97 -6.33 40.74
N SER A 82 -6.70 -5.02 40.77
CA SER A 82 -7.71 -3.99 41.03
C SER A 82 -8.00 -3.16 39.77
N TRP A 83 -6.97 -2.55 39.19
CA TRP A 83 -7.11 -1.68 38.03
C TRP A 83 -7.47 -2.46 36.75
N LEU A 84 -6.71 -3.51 36.44
CA LEU A 84 -6.94 -4.36 35.25
C LEU A 84 -8.29 -5.06 35.33
N SER A 85 -8.74 -5.48 36.51
CA SER A 85 -10.08 -6.05 36.69
C SER A 85 -11.19 -5.10 36.23
N THR A 86 -11.06 -3.81 36.56
CA THR A 86 -12.02 -2.77 36.16
C THR A 86 -11.95 -2.51 34.66
N ILE A 87 -10.74 -2.35 34.10
CA ILE A 87 -10.52 -2.13 32.67
C ILE A 87 -10.98 -3.32 31.83
N ARG A 88 -10.67 -4.54 32.25
CA ARG A 88 -11.13 -5.77 31.60
C ARG A 88 -12.65 -5.81 31.50
N ARG A 89 -13.36 -5.52 32.60
CA ARG A 89 -14.82 -5.43 32.59
C ARG A 89 -15.31 -4.40 31.57
N THR A 90 -14.69 -3.23 31.52
CA THR A 90 -15.06 -2.15 30.60
C THR A 90 -14.80 -2.51 29.14
N ILE A 91 -13.62 -3.06 28.80
CA ILE A 91 -13.28 -3.47 27.43
C ILE A 91 -14.22 -4.58 26.94
N VAL A 92 -14.51 -5.57 27.81
CA VAL A 92 -15.32 -6.72 27.42
C VAL A 92 -16.80 -6.34 27.27
N ASN A 93 -17.37 -5.61 28.23
CA ASN A 93 -18.82 -5.41 28.32
C ASN A 93 -19.32 -4.09 27.75
N ASP A 94 -18.54 -3.01 27.89
CA ASP A 94 -19.04 -1.64 27.69
C ASP A 94 -18.45 -0.97 26.44
N TRP A 95 -17.22 -1.34 26.04
CA TRP A 95 -16.52 -0.71 24.93
C TRP A 95 -17.03 -1.19 23.56
N ASP A 96 -17.37 -0.24 22.69
CA ASP A 96 -17.62 -0.45 21.26
C ASP A 96 -16.33 -0.16 20.47
N PRO A 97 -15.74 -1.16 19.79
CA PRO A 97 -14.55 -0.96 18.97
C PRO A 97 -14.70 0.05 17.83
N ARG A 98 -15.94 0.34 17.39
CA ARG A 98 -16.20 1.38 16.37
C ARG A 98 -16.04 2.80 16.89
N ASP A 99 -16.09 2.98 18.22
CA ASP A 99 -15.75 4.22 18.92
C ASP A 99 -14.47 3.99 19.75
N CYS A 100 -13.33 4.04 19.07
CA CYS A 100 -12.04 3.71 19.67
C CYS A 100 -11.50 4.80 20.62
N GLU A 101 -11.88 6.06 20.39
CA GLU A 101 -11.31 7.24 21.05
C GLU A 101 -11.40 7.19 22.59
N PRO A 102 -12.53 6.82 23.22
CA PRO A 102 -12.62 6.79 24.67
C PRO A 102 -11.64 5.82 25.34
N LEU A 103 -11.40 4.65 24.73
CA LEU A 103 -10.44 3.67 25.26
C LEU A 103 -9.00 4.10 25.00
N LEU A 104 -8.71 4.70 23.84
CA LEU A 104 -7.39 5.24 23.53
C LEU A 104 -6.99 6.30 24.56
N GLN A 105 -7.89 7.22 24.91
CA GLN A 105 -7.63 8.23 25.95
C GLN A 105 -7.30 7.62 27.31
N VAL A 106 -7.95 6.52 27.69
CA VAL A 106 -7.57 5.78 28.90
C VAL A 106 -6.14 5.26 28.78
N LEU A 107 -5.80 4.60 27.69
CA LEU A 107 -4.45 4.05 27.51
C LEU A 107 -3.37 5.14 27.45
N GLU A 108 -3.65 6.29 26.84
CA GLU A 108 -2.73 7.44 26.78
C GLU A 108 -2.44 8.03 28.17
N ILE A 109 -3.48 8.22 29.00
CA ILE A 109 -3.30 8.72 30.36
C ILE A 109 -2.50 7.72 31.21
N TRP A 110 -2.88 6.44 31.15
CA TRP A 110 -2.32 5.43 32.03
C TRP A 110 -0.99 4.84 31.55
N GLY A 111 -0.65 4.99 30.26
CA GLY A 111 0.50 4.32 29.64
C GLY A 111 1.84 4.54 30.35
N SER A 112 2.06 5.72 30.95
CA SER A 112 3.29 6.01 31.71
C SER A 112 3.45 5.25 33.02
N VAL A 113 2.35 4.69 33.54
CA VAL A 113 2.28 3.98 34.83
C VAL A 113 2.19 2.47 34.65
N LEU A 114 1.72 2.00 33.48
CA LEU A 114 1.54 0.58 33.20
C LEU A 114 2.88 -0.09 32.87
N PRO A 115 3.16 -1.29 33.42
CA PRO A 115 4.24 -2.15 32.92
C PRO A 115 4.01 -2.54 31.45
N ASP A 116 5.09 -2.61 30.67
CA ASP A 116 5.03 -2.92 29.23
C ASP A 116 4.33 -4.28 28.97
N ASP A 117 4.65 -5.31 29.75
CA ASP A 117 4.03 -6.64 29.64
C ASP A 117 2.51 -6.61 29.87
N LEU A 118 2.07 -5.83 30.86
CA LEU A 118 0.65 -5.65 31.16
C LEU A 118 -0.07 -4.96 29.99
N LEU A 119 0.53 -3.90 29.44
CA LEU A 119 -0.05 -3.18 28.32
C LEU A 119 -0.07 -4.04 27.05
N GLU A 120 1.06 -4.61 26.66
CA GLU A 120 1.19 -5.34 25.42
C GLU A 120 0.41 -6.66 25.44
N HIS A 121 0.63 -7.53 26.41
CA HIS A 121 0.03 -8.86 26.37
C HIS A 121 -1.36 -8.90 27.03
N ARG A 122 -1.50 -8.36 28.24
CA ARG A 122 -2.75 -8.51 29.00
C ARG A 122 -3.87 -7.58 28.54
N ILE A 123 -3.54 -6.43 27.96
CA ILE A 123 -4.53 -5.47 27.47
C ILE A 123 -4.65 -5.58 25.94
N LEU A 124 -3.57 -5.35 25.19
CA LEU A 124 -3.66 -5.30 23.74
C LEU A 124 -3.95 -6.68 23.12
N ASP A 125 -3.17 -7.73 23.42
CA ASP A 125 -3.42 -9.07 22.85
C ASP A 125 -4.66 -9.77 23.43
N GLU A 126 -4.83 -9.77 24.74
CA GLU A 126 -5.88 -10.56 25.38
C GLU A 126 -7.27 -9.91 25.34
N LEU A 127 -7.35 -8.57 25.28
CA LEU A 127 -8.62 -7.84 25.43
C LEU A 127 -9.01 -7.04 24.20
N VAL A 128 -8.11 -6.19 23.70
CA VAL A 128 -8.41 -5.29 22.58
C VAL A 128 -8.43 -6.04 21.25
N LEU A 129 -7.41 -6.85 20.98
CA LEU A 129 -7.26 -7.56 19.70
C LEU A 129 -8.46 -8.47 19.38
N PRO A 130 -9.00 -9.30 20.30
CA PRO A 130 -10.15 -10.16 20.01
C PRO A 130 -11.42 -9.36 19.72
N LYS A 131 -11.61 -8.22 20.43
CA LYS A 131 -12.75 -7.31 20.20
C LYS A 131 -12.66 -6.64 18.83
N LEU A 132 -11.47 -6.23 18.39
CA LEU A 132 -11.25 -5.71 17.04
C LEU A 132 -11.49 -6.79 15.97
N GLN A 133 -11.00 -8.02 16.19
CA GLN A 133 -11.25 -9.15 15.29
C GLN A 133 -12.75 -9.44 15.15
N GLU A 134 -13.49 -9.47 16.26
CA GLU A 134 -14.94 -9.67 16.25
C GLU A 134 -15.65 -8.52 15.51
N ALA A 135 -15.33 -7.27 15.83
CA ALA A 135 -15.90 -6.09 15.18
C ALA A 135 -15.68 -6.09 13.65
N VAL A 136 -14.46 -6.46 13.22
CA VAL A 136 -14.15 -6.60 11.79
C VAL A 136 -14.88 -7.80 11.17
N SER A 137 -15.05 -8.90 11.91
CA SER A 137 -15.77 -10.09 11.46
C SER A 137 -17.27 -9.82 11.24
N ILE A 138 -17.89 -8.94 12.02
CA ILE A 138 -19.30 -8.53 11.83
C ILE A 138 -19.48 -7.34 10.86
N TRP A 139 -18.44 -6.53 10.66
CA TRP A 139 -18.49 -5.37 9.76
C TRP A 139 -18.80 -5.76 8.31
N ASN A 140 -19.68 -5.01 7.64
CA ASN A 140 -20.06 -5.20 6.25
C ASN A 140 -19.77 -3.93 5.42
N PRO A 141 -18.84 -4.00 4.45
CA PRO A 141 -18.44 -2.85 3.64
C PRO A 141 -19.57 -2.18 2.85
N LEU A 142 -20.68 -2.89 2.58
CA LEU A 142 -21.78 -2.38 1.76
C LEU A 142 -22.87 -1.66 2.57
N THR A 143 -22.96 -1.91 3.88
CA THR A 143 -24.05 -1.41 4.72
C THR A 143 -23.58 -0.53 5.86
N ASP A 144 -22.37 -0.75 6.37
CA ASP A 144 -21.82 0.07 7.44
C ASP A 144 -21.49 1.48 6.90
N THR A 145 -21.92 2.50 7.65
CA THR A 145 -21.74 3.91 7.29
C THR A 145 -20.42 4.49 7.82
N ILE A 146 -19.85 3.87 8.86
CA ILE A 146 -18.60 4.30 9.48
C ILE A 146 -17.45 3.64 8.71
N PRO A 147 -16.53 4.41 8.08
CA PRO A 147 -15.42 3.83 7.34
C PRO A 147 -14.49 3.04 8.27
N ILE A 148 -14.20 1.78 7.93
CA ILE A 148 -13.44 0.87 8.81
C ILE A 148 -12.09 1.42 9.29
N HIS A 149 -11.40 2.17 8.44
CA HIS A 149 -10.09 2.71 8.78
C HIS A 149 -10.15 3.73 9.93
N THR A 150 -11.27 4.42 10.16
CA THR A 150 -11.36 5.48 11.18
C THR A 150 -11.30 4.93 12.59
N TRP A 151 -11.70 3.68 12.81
CA TRP A 151 -11.68 3.04 14.11
C TRP A 151 -10.65 1.92 14.23
N LEU A 152 -10.10 1.43 13.11
CA LEU A 152 -9.06 0.40 13.11
C LEU A 152 -7.63 0.99 13.05
N HIS A 153 -7.37 1.99 12.21
CA HIS A 153 -6.02 2.56 12.06
C HIS A 153 -5.47 3.26 13.32
N PRO A 154 -6.29 3.89 14.18
CA PRO A 154 -5.80 4.47 15.43
C PRO A 154 -5.08 3.46 16.35
N TRP A 155 -5.31 2.16 16.17
CA TRP A 155 -4.64 1.11 16.93
C TRP A 155 -3.25 0.75 16.41
N LEU A 156 -2.88 1.14 15.18
CA LEU A 156 -1.59 0.78 14.58
C LEU A 156 -0.38 1.18 15.45
N PRO A 157 -0.30 2.40 16.04
CA PRO A 157 0.82 2.77 16.90
C PRO A 157 0.91 1.90 18.16
N TRP A 158 -0.24 1.52 18.74
CA TRP A 158 -0.30 0.69 19.96
C TRP A 158 0.17 -0.74 19.73
N PHE A 159 -0.12 -1.30 18.55
CA PHE A 159 0.31 -2.64 18.18
C PHE A 159 1.72 -2.69 17.56
N GLY A 160 2.46 -1.57 17.55
CA GLY A 160 3.81 -1.50 16.98
C GLY A 160 3.85 -1.54 15.45
N GLY A 161 2.73 -1.24 14.78
CA GLY A 161 2.61 -1.22 13.32
C GLY A 161 1.59 -2.23 12.78
N ALA A 162 1.70 -2.54 11.48
CA ALA A 162 0.70 -3.32 10.76
C ALA A 162 0.81 -4.84 10.94
N GLU A 163 1.97 -5.36 11.37
CA GLU A 163 2.26 -6.79 11.41
C GLU A 163 1.38 -7.55 12.42
N ARG A 164 1.23 -7.02 13.63
CA ARG A 164 0.41 -7.65 14.68
C ARG A 164 -1.09 -7.62 14.36
N LEU A 165 -1.51 -6.70 13.49
CA LEU A 165 -2.87 -6.59 12.97
C LEU A 165 -3.06 -7.27 11.60
N ALA A 166 -2.06 -7.98 11.08
CA ALA A 166 -2.07 -8.55 9.72
C ALA A 166 -3.31 -9.42 9.45
N ASN A 167 -3.68 -10.32 10.38
CA ASN A 167 -4.86 -11.18 10.22
C ASN A 167 -6.18 -10.38 10.11
N ILE A 168 -6.27 -9.25 10.82
CA ILE A 168 -7.42 -8.35 10.72
C ILE A 168 -7.41 -7.66 9.35
N HIS A 169 -6.26 -7.15 8.92
CA HIS A 169 -6.13 -6.51 7.62
C HIS A 169 -6.48 -7.46 6.47
N ASP A 170 -6.04 -8.72 6.55
CA ASP A 170 -6.38 -9.76 5.58
C ASP A 170 -7.90 -10.01 5.52
N THR A 171 -8.56 -10.05 6.69
CA THR A 171 -10.03 -10.19 6.76
C THR A 171 -10.73 -9.01 6.11
N VAL A 172 -10.24 -7.79 6.32
CA VAL A 172 -10.79 -6.59 5.68
C VAL A 172 -10.62 -6.66 4.17
N LEU A 173 -9.41 -6.96 3.68
CA LEU A 173 -9.13 -7.09 2.26
C LEU A 173 -9.97 -8.20 1.62
N GLN A 174 -10.16 -9.34 2.29
CA GLN A 174 -11.01 -10.41 1.79
C GLN A 174 -12.47 -9.95 1.62
N LYS A 175 -13.02 -9.24 2.60
CA LYS A 175 -14.38 -8.69 2.49
C LYS A 175 -14.50 -7.66 1.37
N LEU A 176 -13.55 -6.74 1.28
CA LEU A 176 -13.49 -5.77 0.19
C LEU A 176 -13.36 -6.45 -1.18
N SER A 177 -12.55 -7.51 -1.29
CA SER A 177 -12.41 -8.28 -2.54
C SER A 177 -13.73 -8.84 -3.03
N THR A 178 -14.59 -9.26 -2.10
CA THR A 178 -15.92 -9.82 -2.40
C THR A 178 -16.83 -8.73 -2.95
N CYS A 179 -16.89 -7.57 -2.30
CA CYS A 179 -17.65 -6.40 -2.76
C CYS A 179 -17.17 -5.90 -4.14
N LEU A 180 -15.86 -6.00 -4.39
CA LEU A 180 -15.26 -5.61 -5.66
C LEU A 180 -15.55 -6.59 -6.80
N THR A 181 -16.22 -7.72 -6.57
CA THR A 181 -16.60 -8.67 -7.64
C THR A 181 -17.60 -8.05 -8.62
N ASP A 182 -18.59 -7.31 -8.11
CA ASP A 182 -19.64 -6.66 -8.93
C ASP A 182 -19.45 -5.13 -9.07
N TRP A 183 -18.39 -4.58 -8.47
CA TRP A 183 -18.04 -3.15 -8.57
C TRP A 183 -17.83 -2.66 -10.01
N HIS A 184 -18.20 -1.42 -10.29
CA HIS A 184 -17.98 -0.75 -11.57
C HIS A 184 -17.19 0.56 -11.39
N PRO A 185 -16.25 0.93 -12.29
CA PRO A 185 -15.40 2.12 -12.13
C PRO A 185 -16.13 3.47 -11.95
N SER A 186 -17.40 3.56 -12.35
CA SER A 186 -18.23 4.74 -12.09
C SER A 186 -18.47 5.00 -10.61
N ASP A 187 -18.46 3.95 -9.78
CA ASP A 187 -18.57 4.05 -8.34
C ASP A 187 -17.22 4.46 -7.74
N GLY A 188 -17.15 5.71 -7.27
CA GLY A 188 -15.95 6.28 -6.66
C GLY A 188 -15.70 5.86 -5.21
N SER A 189 -16.67 5.24 -4.54
CA SER A 189 -16.55 4.90 -3.11
C SER A 189 -15.39 3.95 -2.83
N ALA A 190 -15.16 2.97 -3.71
CA ALA A 190 -14.09 1.98 -3.58
C ALA A 190 -12.69 2.63 -3.50
N HIS A 191 -12.44 3.71 -4.25
CA HIS A 191 -11.17 4.44 -4.19
C HIS A 191 -10.97 5.07 -2.81
N SER A 192 -11.99 5.75 -2.28
CA SER A 192 -11.95 6.36 -0.95
C SER A 192 -11.79 5.33 0.17
N VAL A 193 -12.40 4.16 0.03
CA VAL A 193 -12.27 3.06 1.00
C VAL A 193 -10.86 2.46 1.02
N LEU A 194 -10.22 2.30 -0.16
CA LEU A 194 -8.89 1.68 -0.27
C LEU A 194 -7.73 2.65 -0.02
N THR A 195 -7.92 3.95 -0.24
CA THR A 195 -6.85 4.95 -0.11
C THR A 195 -6.12 4.91 1.25
N PRO A 196 -6.81 4.86 2.40
CA PRO A 196 -6.16 4.79 3.71
C PRO A 196 -5.27 3.56 3.89
N TRP A 197 -5.57 2.47 3.18
CA TRP A 197 -4.86 1.19 3.31
C TRP A 197 -3.50 1.18 2.60
N ARG A 198 -3.22 2.19 1.76
CA ARG A 198 -1.96 2.32 1.02
C ARG A 198 -0.73 2.33 1.92
N SER A 199 -0.81 2.92 3.12
CA SER A 199 0.31 3.02 4.07
C SER A 199 0.35 1.87 5.09
N VAL A 200 -0.69 1.03 5.13
CA VAL A 200 -0.86 -0.03 6.13
C VAL A 200 -0.54 -1.40 5.52
N VAL A 201 -1.02 -1.64 4.30
CA VAL A 201 -0.77 -2.87 3.56
C VAL A 201 0.56 -2.75 2.83
N SER A 202 1.33 -3.85 2.78
CA SER A 202 2.59 -3.86 2.03
C SER A 202 2.37 -3.53 0.55
N ILE A 203 3.35 -2.86 -0.07
CA ILE A 203 3.28 -2.43 -1.47
C ILE A 203 3.00 -3.64 -2.39
N GLY A 204 3.62 -4.79 -2.11
CA GLY A 204 3.41 -6.03 -2.85
C GLY A 204 1.98 -6.56 -2.75
N ALA A 205 1.42 -6.63 -1.54
CA ALA A 205 0.06 -7.12 -1.31
C ALA A 205 -0.99 -6.16 -1.90
N MET A 206 -0.82 -4.85 -1.71
CA MET A 206 -1.71 -3.84 -2.31
C MET A 206 -1.67 -3.90 -3.84
N SER A 207 -0.49 -4.00 -4.44
CA SER A 207 -0.34 -4.15 -5.89
C SER A 207 -1.03 -5.42 -6.41
N ALA A 208 -0.84 -6.56 -5.74
CA ALA A 208 -1.51 -7.81 -6.12
C ALA A 208 -3.04 -7.70 -6.02
N PHE A 209 -3.54 -7.06 -4.96
CA PHE A 209 -4.96 -6.82 -4.75
C PHE A 209 -5.57 -5.94 -5.86
N LEU A 210 -4.96 -4.79 -6.14
CA LEU A 210 -5.42 -3.86 -7.18
C LEU A 210 -5.38 -4.49 -8.57
N ASN A 211 -4.31 -5.21 -8.91
CA ASN A 211 -4.18 -5.91 -10.18
C ASN A 211 -5.22 -7.02 -10.37
N ARG A 212 -5.69 -7.63 -9.28
CA ARG A 212 -6.69 -8.70 -9.33
C ARG A 212 -8.12 -8.14 -9.42
N HIS A 213 -8.45 -7.09 -8.67
CA HIS A 213 -9.83 -6.67 -8.46
C HIS A 213 -10.22 -5.36 -9.16
N ILE A 214 -9.27 -4.45 -9.39
CA ILE A 214 -9.53 -3.11 -9.93
C ILE A 214 -9.08 -3.00 -11.39
N VAL A 215 -7.81 -3.27 -11.66
CA VAL A 215 -7.17 -3.05 -12.97
C VAL A 215 -7.93 -3.68 -14.14
N PRO A 216 -8.41 -4.94 -14.07
CA PRO A 216 -9.14 -5.55 -15.17
C PRO A 216 -10.42 -4.79 -15.53
N LYS A 217 -11.11 -4.23 -14.53
CA LYS A 217 -12.35 -3.48 -14.72
C LYS A 217 -12.10 -2.08 -15.27
N LEU A 218 -11.00 -1.44 -14.87
CA LEU A 218 -10.53 -0.21 -15.51
C LEU A 218 -10.20 -0.46 -16.98
N GLY A 219 -9.55 -1.57 -17.29
CA GLY A 219 -9.27 -2.00 -18.67
C GLY A 219 -10.56 -2.18 -19.48
N LEU A 220 -11.57 -2.87 -18.93
CA LEU A 220 -12.88 -3.02 -19.57
C LEU A 220 -13.57 -1.67 -19.81
N ALA A 221 -13.53 -0.74 -18.84
CA ALA A 221 -14.08 0.60 -19.02
C ALA A 221 -13.39 1.35 -20.16
N LEU A 222 -12.06 1.25 -20.28
CA LEU A 222 -11.32 1.83 -21.41
C LEU A 222 -11.62 1.16 -22.75
N GLN A 223 -11.87 -0.16 -22.77
CA GLN A 223 -12.28 -0.86 -24.00
C GLN A 223 -13.68 -0.43 -24.48
N GLN A 224 -14.61 -0.21 -23.54
CA GLN A 224 -15.97 0.24 -23.85
C GLN A 224 -16.05 1.74 -24.12
N PHE A 225 -15.02 2.49 -23.71
CA PHE A 225 -14.94 3.92 -23.91
C PHE A 225 -15.07 4.29 -25.40
N LYS A 226 -16.06 5.11 -25.76
CA LYS A 226 -16.30 5.54 -27.14
C LYS A 226 -15.48 6.79 -27.47
N LEU A 227 -14.50 6.64 -28.35
CA LEU A 227 -13.70 7.75 -28.87
C LEU A 227 -14.43 8.39 -30.06
N ASN A 228 -15.16 9.48 -29.78
CA ASN A 228 -15.91 10.23 -30.79
C ASN A 228 -15.42 11.67 -30.82
N PRO A 229 -14.65 12.09 -31.85
CA PRO A 229 -14.14 13.45 -31.95
C PRO A 229 -15.21 14.55 -31.92
N ALA A 230 -16.42 14.26 -32.39
CA ALA A 230 -17.52 15.24 -32.41
C ALA A 230 -18.26 15.39 -31.06
N SER A 231 -18.22 14.36 -30.21
CA SER A 231 -18.93 14.35 -28.92
C SER A 231 -18.29 13.35 -27.96
N GLN A 232 -17.24 13.80 -27.26
CA GLN A 232 -16.47 12.99 -26.34
C GLN A 232 -17.13 12.96 -24.95
N ASN A 233 -17.59 11.80 -24.50
CA ASN A 233 -17.96 11.59 -23.09
C ASN A 233 -16.68 11.26 -22.30
N MET A 234 -16.33 12.00 -21.26
CA MET A 234 -15.06 11.79 -20.52
C MET A 234 -15.19 10.88 -19.29
N ASP A 235 -16.38 10.35 -19.00
CA ASP A 235 -16.66 9.66 -17.74
C ASP A 235 -15.73 8.45 -17.55
N ALA A 236 -15.64 7.57 -18.55
CA ALA A 236 -14.78 6.39 -18.50
C ALA A 236 -13.30 6.75 -18.30
N TRP A 237 -12.85 7.84 -18.92
CA TRP A 237 -11.50 8.36 -18.73
C TRP A 237 -11.30 8.85 -17.29
N THR A 238 -12.20 9.68 -16.78
CA THR A 238 -12.16 10.20 -15.41
C THR A 238 -12.22 9.08 -14.37
N TRP A 239 -13.01 8.04 -14.60
CA TRP A 239 -13.06 6.87 -13.72
C TRP A 239 -11.70 6.19 -13.62
N VAL A 240 -10.99 6.00 -14.73
CA VAL A 240 -9.66 5.38 -14.72
C VAL A 240 -8.61 6.29 -14.09
N MET A 241 -8.61 7.58 -14.45
CA MET A 241 -7.62 8.54 -13.95
C MET A 241 -7.71 8.73 -12.42
N ARG A 242 -8.90 8.55 -11.83
CA ARG A 242 -9.06 8.58 -10.36
C ARG A 242 -8.13 7.58 -9.65
N TRP A 243 -7.79 6.47 -10.28
CA TRP A 243 -6.97 5.41 -9.68
C TRP A 243 -5.46 5.56 -9.91
N ALA A 244 -5.02 6.60 -10.63
CA ALA A 244 -3.62 6.80 -11.00
C ALA A 244 -2.67 6.82 -9.80
N ASP A 245 -3.12 7.38 -8.68
CA ASP A 245 -2.38 7.50 -7.42
C ASP A 245 -2.19 6.17 -6.68
N LEU A 246 -3.14 5.23 -6.83
CA LEU A 246 -3.11 3.91 -6.18
C LEU A 246 -2.46 2.83 -7.04
N ILE A 247 -2.75 2.75 -8.34
CA ILE A 247 -2.18 1.72 -9.22
C ILE A 247 -0.76 2.08 -9.71
N GLY A 248 -0.42 3.37 -9.66
CA GLY A 248 0.86 3.90 -10.10
C GLY A 248 0.99 4.06 -11.62
N PRO A 249 1.95 4.88 -12.07
CA PRO A 249 2.07 5.28 -13.47
C PRO A 249 2.39 4.11 -14.41
N ALA A 250 3.19 3.13 -13.98
CA ALA A 250 3.55 1.98 -14.80
C ALA A 250 2.32 1.13 -15.19
N VAL A 251 1.41 0.88 -14.24
CA VAL A 251 0.18 0.10 -14.48
C VAL A 251 -0.80 0.91 -15.32
N LEU A 252 -0.94 2.21 -15.05
CA LEU A 252 -1.79 3.09 -15.84
C LEU A 252 -1.32 3.18 -17.30
N VAL A 253 -0.03 3.35 -17.54
CA VAL A 253 0.55 3.37 -18.89
C VAL A 253 0.27 2.06 -19.62
N ASN A 254 0.44 0.92 -18.94
CA ASN A 254 0.16 -0.39 -19.53
C ASN A 254 -1.33 -0.55 -19.90
N LEU A 255 -2.26 -0.07 -19.07
CA LEU A 255 -3.69 -0.03 -19.38
C LEU A 255 -3.98 0.82 -20.63
N LEU A 256 -3.36 2.00 -20.73
CA LEU A 256 -3.54 2.88 -21.89
C LEU A 256 -2.97 2.26 -23.16
N GLU A 257 -1.80 1.62 -23.08
CA GLU A 257 -1.16 0.92 -24.18
C GLU A 257 -2.01 -0.22 -24.74
N GLN A 258 -2.65 -0.99 -23.87
CA GLN A 258 -3.47 -2.13 -24.31
C GLN A 258 -4.86 -1.72 -24.80
N HIS A 259 -5.50 -0.73 -24.17
CA HIS A 259 -6.94 -0.51 -24.34
C HIS A 259 -7.32 0.84 -24.93
N PHE A 260 -6.42 1.82 -24.91
CA PHE A 260 -6.71 3.19 -25.36
C PHE A 260 -5.93 3.55 -26.64
N TRP A 261 -4.59 3.50 -26.62
CA TRP A 261 -3.75 4.03 -27.69
C TRP A 261 -4.04 3.44 -29.08
N PRO A 262 -4.20 2.11 -29.27
CA PRO A 262 -4.48 1.55 -30.59
C PRO A 262 -5.78 2.10 -31.21
N ARG A 263 -6.82 2.24 -30.37
CA ARG A 263 -8.14 2.74 -30.78
C ARG A 263 -8.08 4.24 -31.07
N TRP A 264 -7.39 5.00 -30.22
CA TRP A 264 -7.17 6.42 -30.42
C TRP A 264 -6.41 6.72 -31.72
N ILE A 265 -5.35 5.96 -32.03
CA ILE A 265 -4.63 6.05 -33.31
C ILE A 265 -5.52 5.69 -34.50
N THR A 266 -6.38 4.68 -34.39
CA THR A 266 -7.30 4.30 -35.47
C THR A 266 -8.33 5.39 -35.76
N VAL A 267 -8.91 6.00 -34.71
CA VAL A 267 -9.84 7.13 -34.85
C VAL A 267 -9.13 8.31 -35.52
N LEU A 268 -7.90 8.61 -35.11
CA LEU A 268 -7.07 9.64 -35.73
C LEU A 268 -6.81 9.35 -37.21
N ALA A 269 -6.40 8.12 -37.56
CA ALA A 269 -6.13 7.71 -38.93
C ALA A 269 -7.36 7.91 -39.83
N ASN A 270 -8.52 7.43 -39.38
CA ASN A 270 -9.76 7.54 -40.13
C ASN A 270 -10.18 8.99 -40.34
N TRP A 271 -10.03 9.84 -39.31
CA TRP A 271 -10.37 11.26 -39.42
C TRP A 271 -9.41 12.02 -40.34
N LEU A 272 -8.10 11.71 -40.29
CA LEU A 272 -7.10 12.26 -41.20
C LEU A 272 -7.34 11.84 -42.66
N SER A 273 -7.75 10.59 -42.90
CA SER A 273 -8.10 10.10 -44.24
C SER A 273 -9.23 10.92 -44.88
N GLN A 274 -10.25 11.31 -44.10
CA GLN A 274 -11.33 12.19 -44.60
C GLN A 274 -10.79 13.55 -45.06
N GLY A 275 -9.83 14.12 -44.32
CA GLY A 275 -9.16 15.37 -44.71
C GLY A 275 -8.32 15.22 -45.98
N VAL A 276 -7.60 14.11 -46.11
CA VAL A 276 -6.82 13.78 -47.32
C VAL A 276 -7.73 13.61 -48.54
N GLU A 277 -8.84 12.89 -48.41
CA GLU A 277 -9.83 12.70 -49.48
C GLU A 277 -10.49 14.02 -49.90
N ALA A 278 -10.85 14.89 -48.94
CA ALA A 278 -11.40 16.21 -49.24
C ALA A 278 -10.39 17.05 -50.05
N ARG A 279 -9.12 17.02 -49.65
CA ARG A 279 -8.04 17.71 -50.36
C ARG A 279 -7.84 17.18 -51.78
N GLN A 280 -7.87 15.85 -51.97
CA GLN A 280 -7.74 15.21 -53.28
C GLN A 280 -8.90 15.55 -54.22
N ARG A 281 -10.10 15.78 -53.66
CA ARG A 281 -11.27 16.27 -54.39
C ARG A 281 -11.22 17.77 -54.71
N GLY A 282 -10.17 18.48 -54.31
CA GLY A 282 -10.02 19.94 -54.50
C GLY A 282 -10.71 20.80 -53.44
N ASP A 283 -11.30 20.20 -52.41
CA ASP A 283 -11.94 20.92 -51.30
C ASP A 283 -10.92 21.22 -50.19
N HIS A 284 -10.15 22.29 -50.42
CA HIS A 284 -9.10 22.73 -49.49
C HIS A 284 -9.66 23.33 -48.20
N GLN A 285 -10.87 23.88 -48.21
CA GLN A 285 -11.48 24.49 -47.03
C GLN A 285 -11.91 23.43 -46.02
N SER A 286 -12.62 22.39 -46.47
CA SER A 286 -13.02 21.28 -45.59
C SER A 286 -11.81 20.52 -45.06
N ALA A 287 -10.77 20.32 -45.88
CA ALA A 287 -9.53 19.69 -45.43
C ALA A 287 -8.83 20.51 -44.33
N ALA A 288 -8.76 21.84 -44.47
CA ALA A 288 -8.17 22.72 -43.46
C ALA A 288 -8.92 22.67 -42.13
N GLN A 289 -10.26 22.64 -42.17
CA GLN A 289 -11.09 22.50 -40.98
C GLN A 289 -10.81 21.18 -40.25
N VAL A 290 -10.78 20.06 -40.98
CA VAL A 290 -10.46 18.74 -40.40
C VAL A 290 -9.10 18.75 -39.71
N TYR A 291 -8.05 19.29 -40.34
CA TYR A 291 -6.72 19.32 -39.72
C TYR A 291 -6.65 20.21 -38.48
N GLN A 292 -7.38 21.33 -38.47
CA GLN A 292 -7.45 22.20 -37.30
C GLN A 292 -8.14 21.51 -36.12
N GLU A 293 -9.26 20.84 -36.37
CA GLU A 293 -10.01 20.09 -35.36
C GLU A 293 -9.19 18.91 -34.82
N VAL A 294 -8.51 18.17 -35.69
CA VAL A 294 -7.57 17.10 -35.30
C VAL A 294 -6.46 17.64 -34.41
N GLY A 295 -5.87 18.79 -34.74
CA GLY A 295 -4.82 19.42 -33.93
C GLY A 295 -5.31 19.78 -32.53
N ARG A 296 -6.52 20.33 -32.40
CA ARG A 296 -7.14 20.62 -31.10
C ARG A 296 -7.42 19.36 -30.30
N TRP A 297 -7.95 18.32 -30.95
CA TRP A 297 -8.25 17.04 -30.32
C TRP A 297 -6.97 16.34 -29.81
N TYR A 298 -5.89 16.35 -30.60
CA TYR A 298 -4.58 15.88 -30.18
C TYR A 298 -4.06 16.62 -28.94
N ALA A 299 -4.08 17.96 -28.98
CA ALA A 299 -3.61 18.79 -27.87
C ALA A 299 -4.44 18.56 -26.59
N GLY A 300 -5.76 18.42 -26.73
CA GLY A 300 -6.67 18.10 -25.64
C GLY A 300 -6.30 16.78 -24.98
N TRP A 301 -6.16 15.69 -25.76
CA TRP A 301 -5.78 14.38 -25.23
C TRP A 301 -4.39 14.37 -24.60
N LYS A 302 -3.41 15.04 -25.22
CA LYS A 302 -2.08 15.21 -24.63
C LYS A 302 -2.15 15.88 -23.26
N GLY A 303 -3.02 16.87 -23.08
CA GLY A 303 -3.23 17.55 -21.80
C GLY A 303 -3.96 16.73 -20.74
N GLN A 304 -4.62 15.62 -21.12
CA GLN A 304 -5.31 14.73 -20.18
C GLN A 304 -4.39 13.65 -19.59
N VAL A 305 -3.23 13.40 -20.18
CA VAL A 305 -2.28 12.39 -19.70
C VAL A 305 -1.52 12.93 -18.49
N PRO A 306 -1.49 12.22 -17.35
CA PRO A 306 -0.72 12.63 -16.18
C PRO A 306 0.77 12.83 -16.51
N PRO A 307 1.44 13.84 -15.94
CA PRO A 307 2.83 14.17 -16.28
C PRO A 307 3.79 13.01 -15.98
N GLU A 308 3.52 12.21 -14.95
CA GLU A 308 4.34 11.03 -14.61
C GLU A 308 4.28 9.96 -15.70
N CYS A 309 3.14 9.84 -16.39
CA CYS A 309 2.95 8.90 -17.50
C CYS A 309 3.64 9.38 -18.78
N MET A 310 3.83 10.69 -18.95
CA MET A 310 4.49 11.26 -20.13
C MET A 310 5.94 10.85 -20.24
N GLU A 311 6.59 10.42 -19.16
CA GLU A 311 7.98 9.99 -19.18
C GLU A 311 8.20 8.62 -19.83
N TYR A 312 7.15 7.82 -19.95
CA TYR A 312 7.22 6.47 -20.50
C TYR A 312 7.33 6.49 -22.02
N ALA A 313 8.25 5.67 -22.55
CA ALA A 313 8.54 5.58 -23.97
C ALA A 313 7.29 5.22 -24.79
N SER A 314 6.46 4.28 -24.33
CA SER A 314 5.25 3.88 -25.07
C SER A 314 4.24 5.02 -25.25
N VAL A 315 4.12 5.92 -24.28
CA VAL A 315 3.29 7.14 -24.39
C VAL A 315 3.92 8.14 -25.37
N LYS A 316 5.22 8.39 -25.24
CA LYS A 316 5.97 9.28 -26.16
C LYS A 316 5.88 8.78 -27.60
N ASP A 317 5.99 7.47 -27.82
CA ASP A 317 5.92 6.81 -29.12
C ASP A 317 4.52 6.94 -29.73
N ALA A 318 3.45 6.70 -28.95
CA ALA A 318 2.07 6.87 -29.41
C ALA A 318 1.80 8.31 -29.87
N LEU A 319 2.23 9.30 -29.09
CA LEU A 319 2.07 10.72 -29.41
C LEU A 319 2.91 11.13 -30.63
N THR A 320 4.13 10.61 -30.76
CA THR A 320 5.02 10.88 -31.90
C THR A 320 4.48 10.24 -33.18
N LYS A 321 3.95 9.01 -33.09
CA LYS A 321 3.28 8.32 -34.20
C LYS A 321 2.08 9.12 -34.70
N ALA A 322 1.25 9.65 -33.81
CA ALA A 322 0.14 10.52 -34.17
C ALA A 322 0.59 11.79 -34.90
N LEU A 323 1.62 12.47 -34.40
CA LEU A 323 2.18 13.66 -35.06
C LEU A 323 2.69 13.34 -36.48
N ALA A 324 3.41 12.23 -36.65
CA ALA A 324 3.90 11.80 -37.96
C ALA A 324 2.75 11.52 -38.94
N MET A 325 1.65 10.91 -38.47
CA MET A 325 0.44 10.69 -39.29
C MET A 325 -0.22 12.02 -39.70
N MET A 326 -0.32 12.98 -38.78
CA MET A 326 -0.85 14.32 -39.08
C MET A 326 0.01 15.04 -40.12
N GLU A 327 1.34 15.01 -39.97
CA GLU A 327 2.29 15.65 -40.88
C GLU A 327 2.23 15.06 -42.29
N ARG A 328 2.06 13.73 -42.38
CA ARG A 328 1.88 13.03 -43.66
C ARG A 328 0.55 13.36 -44.32
N ALA A 329 -0.54 13.39 -43.54
CA ALA A 329 -1.86 13.75 -44.03
C ALA A 329 -1.92 15.20 -44.54
N MET A 330 -1.27 16.15 -43.86
CA MET A 330 -1.17 17.54 -44.32
C MET A 330 -0.47 17.70 -45.68
N ARG A 331 0.43 16.76 -46.03
CA ARG A 331 1.06 16.68 -47.37
C ARG A 331 0.16 16.02 -48.43
N GLY A 332 -1.06 15.61 -48.08
CA GLY A 332 -2.01 14.92 -48.97
C GLY A 332 -1.73 13.44 -49.16
N LEU A 333 -0.85 12.85 -48.33
CA LEU A 333 -0.54 11.43 -48.35
C LEU A 333 -1.39 10.68 -47.30
N PRO A 334 -1.78 9.43 -47.56
CA PRO A 334 -2.60 8.66 -46.62
C PRO A 334 -1.86 8.48 -45.27
N PRO A 335 -2.58 8.57 -44.14
CA PRO A 335 -2.02 8.34 -42.82
C PRO A 335 -1.69 6.85 -42.68
N GLN A 336 -0.43 6.49 -42.91
CA GLN A 336 0.06 5.13 -42.78
C GLN A 336 0.86 5.00 -41.50
N GLU A 337 0.74 3.87 -40.81
CA GLU A 337 1.67 3.54 -39.73
C GLU A 337 3.10 3.43 -40.30
N PRO A 338 4.10 4.07 -39.68
CA PRO A 338 5.48 3.84 -40.08
C PRO A 338 5.79 2.35 -39.89
N LYS A 339 6.05 1.64 -41.00
CA LYS A 339 6.53 0.25 -40.92
C LYS A 339 7.85 0.25 -40.13
N PRO A 340 8.03 -0.62 -39.13
CA PRO A 340 9.36 -0.84 -38.58
C PRO A 340 10.28 -1.28 -39.73
N ALA A 341 11.45 -0.65 -39.84
CA ALA A 341 12.42 -0.97 -40.88
C ALA A 341 12.74 -2.47 -40.83
N THR A 342 12.32 -3.20 -41.86
CA THR A 342 12.74 -4.59 -42.07
C THR A 342 14.26 -4.63 -42.14
N VAL A 343 14.87 -5.32 -41.16
CA VAL A 343 16.29 -5.66 -41.14
C VAL A 343 16.60 -6.39 -42.45
N ILE A 344 17.53 -5.84 -43.23
CA ILE A 344 18.00 -6.44 -44.48
C ILE A 344 18.76 -7.71 -44.11
N ASP A 345 18.16 -8.86 -44.41
CA ASP A 345 18.77 -10.19 -44.25
C ASP A 345 19.95 -10.31 -45.25
N SER A 346 21.17 -10.22 -44.72
CA SER A 346 22.40 -10.40 -45.47
C SER A 346 22.85 -11.85 -45.36
N SER A 347 22.21 -12.73 -46.12
CA SER A 347 22.54 -14.15 -46.14
C SER A 347 22.68 -14.66 -47.59
N ARG A 348 23.79 -14.28 -48.25
CA ARG A 348 24.34 -14.99 -49.42
C ARG A 348 25.70 -15.57 -49.03
N CYS A 349 25.80 -16.90 -48.99
CA CYS A 349 26.95 -17.66 -49.51
C CYS A 349 26.69 -19.18 -49.50
N THR A 350 26.54 -19.72 -50.71
CA THR A 350 27.14 -20.94 -51.29
C THR A 350 27.20 -22.28 -50.51
N SER A 351 26.64 -23.28 -51.20
CA SER A 351 26.70 -24.74 -51.10
C SER A 351 28.06 -25.42 -50.88
N ALA A 352 28.09 -26.57 -50.18
CA ALA A 352 28.61 -27.89 -50.65
C ALA A 352 28.57 -29.01 -49.56
N GLY A 353 28.22 -30.25 -49.97
CA GLY A 353 28.65 -31.54 -49.38
C GLY A 353 27.80 -32.13 -48.22
N VAL A 354 26.84 -33.05 -48.38
CA VAL A 354 26.87 -34.50 -48.74
C VAL A 354 27.11 -35.48 -47.54
N THR A 355 25.98 -36.11 -47.15
CA THR A 355 25.70 -37.51 -46.71
C THR A 355 25.98 -38.10 -45.32
N ALA A 356 24.95 -38.85 -44.88
CA ALA A 356 24.87 -40.08 -44.06
C ALA A 356 24.52 -39.89 -42.55
N SER A 357 23.27 -40.14 -42.13
CA SER A 357 22.69 -41.44 -41.67
C SER A 357 23.26 -41.87 -40.30
N ARG A 358 22.53 -42.19 -39.22
CA ARG A 358 21.14 -42.60 -39.00
C ARG A 358 20.88 -42.61 -37.47
N ASN A 359 19.59 -42.63 -37.09
CA ASN A 359 18.99 -43.10 -35.83
C ASN A 359 18.80 -42.10 -34.66
N GLY A 360 17.57 -41.55 -34.60
CA GLY A 360 16.62 -41.87 -33.53
C GLY A 360 16.70 -41.07 -32.23
N ALA A 361 16.02 -39.92 -32.18
CA ALA A 361 15.21 -39.44 -31.03
C ALA A 361 14.61 -38.05 -31.33
N LEU A 362 13.54 -37.71 -30.59
CA LEU A 362 12.99 -36.37 -30.29
C LEU A 362 11.89 -35.81 -31.22
N ALA A 363 10.68 -35.73 -30.66
CA ALA A 363 9.80 -34.59 -30.86
C ALA A 363 9.90 -33.70 -29.61
N THR A 364 10.58 -32.56 -29.73
CA THR A 364 10.49 -31.43 -28.80
C THR A 364 10.46 -30.16 -29.66
N PRO A 365 9.43 -29.30 -29.54
CA PRO A 365 9.42 -28.03 -30.23
C PRO A 365 10.52 -27.13 -29.69
N LEU A 366 11.28 -26.52 -30.60
CA LEU A 366 12.25 -25.47 -30.34
C LEU A 366 11.54 -24.27 -29.68
N VAL A 367 11.63 -24.19 -28.35
CA VAL A 367 11.33 -22.97 -27.60
C VAL A 367 12.48 -22.00 -27.88
N ALA A 368 12.17 -20.85 -28.48
CA ALA A 368 13.10 -19.73 -28.58
C ALA A 368 13.62 -19.39 -27.16
N PRO A 369 14.92 -19.11 -26.99
CA PRO A 369 15.44 -18.78 -25.66
C PRO A 369 14.68 -17.55 -25.11
N PRO A 370 14.28 -17.57 -23.83
CA PRO A 370 13.61 -16.42 -23.22
C PRO A 370 14.52 -15.18 -23.31
N PRO A 371 13.94 -13.97 -23.41
CA PRO A 371 14.72 -12.75 -23.41
C PRO A 371 15.64 -12.72 -22.17
N PRO A 372 16.90 -12.25 -22.31
CA PRO A 372 17.82 -12.21 -21.18
C PRO A 372 17.20 -11.37 -20.06
N THR A 373 17.01 -11.98 -18.89
CA THR A 373 16.58 -11.25 -17.70
C THR A 373 17.58 -10.13 -17.38
N LEU A 374 17.12 -9.02 -16.80
CA LEU A 374 18.00 -7.88 -16.46
C LEU A 374 19.25 -8.32 -15.69
N ARG A 375 19.10 -9.30 -14.79
CA ARG A 375 20.21 -9.95 -14.10
C ARG A 375 21.28 -10.50 -15.05
N LYS A 376 20.88 -11.26 -16.08
CA LYS A 376 21.82 -11.84 -17.05
C LYS A 376 22.51 -10.75 -17.88
N GLN A 377 21.82 -9.65 -18.17
CA GLN A 377 22.44 -8.49 -18.84
C GLN A 377 23.50 -7.84 -17.95
N VAL A 378 23.22 -7.63 -16.66
CA VAL A 378 24.21 -7.10 -15.70
C VAL A 378 25.39 -8.05 -15.55
N GLU A 379 25.16 -9.37 -15.46
CA GLU A 379 26.22 -10.38 -15.39
C GLU A 379 27.12 -10.36 -16.62
N GLN A 380 26.53 -10.30 -17.82
CA GLN A 380 27.28 -10.27 -19.08
C GLN A 380 28.10 -8.99 -19.23
N VAL A 381 27.54 -7.83 -18.88
CA VAL A 381 28.25 -6.55 -19.00
C VAL A 381 29.29 -6.40 -17.89
N ALA A 382 29.03 -6.88 -16.68
CA ALA A 382 30.03 -6.95 -15.61
C ALA A 382 31.22 -7.82 -16.00
N ALA A 383 30.98 -8.99 -16.60
CA ALA A 383 32.02 -9.87 -17.11
C ALA A 383 32.85 -9.21 -18.23
N GLN A 384 32.21 -8.46 -19.15
CA GLN A 384 32.90 -7.71 -20.20
C GLN A 384 33.77 -6.58 -19.65
N ARG A 385 33.36 -5.95 -18.54
CA ARG A 385 34.11 -4.85 -17.89
C ARG A 385 35.08 -5.33 -16.80
N GLY A 386 35.19 -6.65 -16.58
CA GLY A 386 36.06 -7.22 -15.54
C GLY A 386 35.57 -6.98 -14.10
N LEU A 387 34.29 -6.64 -13.91
CA LEU A 387 33.69 -6.40 -12.60
C LEU A 387 33.23 -7.72 -11.97
N THR A 388 33.48 -7.91 -10.67
CA THR A 388 33.07 -9.11 -9.93
C THR A 388 31.55 -9.11 -9.73
N PHE A 389 30.86 -10.13 -10.25
CA PHE A 389 29.44 -10.34 -10.04
C PHE A 389 29.16 -11.74 -9.50
N HIS A 390 28.76 -11.87 -8.23
CA HIS A 390 28.44 -13.17 -7.62
C HIS A 390 27.39 -13.06 -6.49
N PRO A 391 26.58 -14.11 -6.24
CA PRO A 391 25.61 -14.13 -5.15
C PRO A 391 26.30 -14.13 -3.78
N ILE A 392 25.73 -13.43 -2.80
CA ILE A 392 26.18 -13.49 -1.40
C ILE A 392 25.41 -14.62 -0.69
N PRO A 393 26.07 -15.72 -0.30
CA PRO A 393 25.38 -16.83 0.33
C PRO A 393 24.70 -16.39 1.64
N ASN A 394 23.52 -16.94 1.92
CA ASN A 394 22.68 -16.66 3.10
C ASN A 394 22.22 -15.19 3.25
N ARG A 395 22.30 -14.37 2.18
CA ARG A 395 21.79 -13.00 2.19
C ARG A 395 20.66 -12.83 1.18
N MET A 396 19.46 -12.72 1.71
CA MET A 396 18.22 -12.49 0.96
C MET A 396 17.57 -11.20 1.45
N PHE A 397 16.91 -10.48 0.56
CA PHE A 397 16.07 -9.34 0.89
C PHE A 397 14.72 -9.54 0.22
N GLU A 398 13.63 -9.53 1.00
CA GLU A 398 12.25 -9.80 0.51
C GLU A 398 12.12 -11.09 -0.34
N GLY A 399 12.86 -12.14 0.02
CA GLY A 399 12.86 -13.41 -0.73
C GLY A 399 13.65 -13.39 -2.05
N GLN A 400 14.28 -12.27 -2.39
CA GLN A 400 15.20 -12.15 -3.53
C GLN A 400 16.65 -12.27 -3.09
N GLN A 401 17.47 -12.92 -3.92
CA GLN A 401 18.89 -13.11 -3.67
C GLN A 401 19.68 -11.81 -3.86
N VAL A 402 20.54 -11.48 -2.90
CA VAL A 402 21.46 -10.34 -3.01
C VAL A 402 22.76 -10.77 -3.70
N TYR A 403 23.21 -9.96 -4.66
CA TYR A 403 24.45 -10.08 -5.41
C TYR A 403 25.43 -8.99 -5.00
N ARG A 404 26.71 -9.31 -5.12
CA ARG A 404 27.78 -8.31 -5.09
C ARG A 404 28.16 -7.97 -6.53
N LEU A 405 28.16 -6.68 -6.86
CA LEU A 405 28.65 -6.12 -8.13
C LEU A 405 29.79 -5.15 -7.79
N GLY A 406 31.05 -5.60 -7.89
CA GLY A 406 32.20 -4.84 -7.40
C GLY A 406 32.15 -4.64 -5.88
N GLN A 407 32.01 -3.39 -5.41
CA GLN A 407 31.80 -3.05 -4.00
C GLN A 407 30.32 -2.84 -3.63
N LEU A 408 29.42 -2.91 -4.61
CA LEU A 408 28.00 -2.65 -4.44
C LEU A 408 27.24 -3.92 -4.07
N HIS A 409 26.17 -3.77 -3.29
CA HIS A 409 25.19 -4.83 -3.05
C HIS A 409 23.91 -4.53 -3.84
N VAL A 410 23.47 -5.50 -4.65
CA VAL A 410 22.33 -5.34 -5.56
C VAL A 410 21.44 -6.57 -5.48
N PHE A 411 20.12 -6.37 -5.49
CA PHE A 411 19.20 -7.46 -5.82
C PHE A 411 18.33 -7.07 -7.01
N PHE A 412 17.69 -8.07 -7.61
CA PHE A 412 16.84 -7.90 -8.79
C PHE A 412 15.44 -8.36 -8.44
N ASP A 413 14.46 -7.50 -8.64
CA ASP A 413 13.05 -7.89 -8.68
C ASP A 413 12.50 -7.65 -10.08
N ARG A 414 12.10 -8.74 -10.76
CA ARG A 414 11.68 -8.76 -12.16
C ARG A 414 12.70 -8.09 -13.11
N ASN A 415 12.42 -6.85 -13.52
CA ASN A 415 13.21 -6.03 -14.44
C ASN A 415 13.71 -4.72 -13.80
N VAL A 416 13.80 -4.66 -12.47
CA VAL A 416 14.35 -3.51 -11.74
C VAL A 416 15.50 -3.99 -10.86
N SER A 417 16.63 -3.25 -10.91
CA SER A 417 17.76 -3.43 -10.00
C SER A 417 17.62 -2.50 -8.80
N PHE A 418 17.86 -3.03 -7.61
CA PHE A 418 17.87 -2.27 -6.36
C PHE A 418 19.27 -2.25 -5.79
N LEU A 419 19.75 -1.07 -5.43
CA LEU A 419 21.08 -0.86 -4.85
C LEU A 419 20.95 -0.58 -3.35
N PHE A 420 21.85 -1.15 -2.56
CA PHE A 420 21.94 -0.90 -1.12
C PHE A 420 22.66 0.43 -0.86
N ASP A 421 22.02 1.35 -0.15
CA ASP A 421 22.62 2.57 0.34
C ASP A 421 23.09 2.39 1.79
N PRO A 422 24.42 2.37 2.06
CA PRO A 422 24.95 2.19 3.40
C PRO A 422 24.71 3.39 4.33
N THR A 423 24.37 4.58 3.81
CA THR A 423 24.13 5.77 4.62
C THR A 423 22.72 5.80 5.23
N ASN A 424 21.74 5.30 4.49
CA ASN A 424 20.34 5.27 4.90
C ASN A 424 19.85 3.87 5.31
N GLY A 425 20.68 2.83 5.14
CA GLY A 425 20.34 1.43 5.44
C GLY A 425 19.24 0.84 4.55
N GLY A 426 18.87 1.54 3.47
CA GLY A 426 17.74 1.22 2.60
C GLY A 426 18.16 0.73 1.21
N TRP A 427 17.20 0.13 0.50
CA TRP A 427 17.34 -0.28 -0.89
C TRP A 427 16.58 0.67 -1.79
N HIS A 428 17.23 1.20 -2.82
CA HIS A 428 16.59 2.11 -3.76
C HIS A 428 16.67 1.58 -5.20
N PRO A 429 15.62 1.78 -6.01
CA PRO A 429 15.63 1.35 -7.40
C PRO A 429 16.64 2.17 -8.19
N VAL A 430 17.40 1.50 -9.06
CA VAL A 430 18.44 2.10 -9.90
C VAL A 430 18.28 1.56 -11.32
N SER A 431 18.44 2.44 -12.31
CA SER A 431 18.42 2.05 -13.72
C SER A 431 19.67 1.23 -14.09
N PHE A 432 19.60 0.42 -15.14
CA PHE A 432 20.76 -0.35 -15.62
C PHE A 432 21.98 0.55 -15.90
N ALA A 433 21.77 1.69 -16.58
CA ALA A 433 22.84 2.62 -16.92
C ALA A 433 23.51 3.20 -15.67
N GLU A 434 22.70 3.66 -14.70
CA GLU A 434 23.20 4.22 -13.45
C GLU A 434 23.89 3.16 -12.57
N LEU A 435 23.38 1.93 -12.57
CA LEU A 435 23.99 0.82 -11.84
C LEU A 435 25.40 0.52 -12.38
N MET A 436 25.55 0.49 -13.71
CA MET A 436 26.84 0.24 -14.33
C MET A 436 27.81 1.41 -14.12
N THR A 437 27.34 2.66 -14.13
CA THR A 437 28.18 3.82 -13.80
C THR A 437 28.65 3.77 -12.34
N LYS A 438 27.76 3.44 -11.39
CA LYS A 438 28.13 3.33 -9.97
C LYS A 438 29.07 2.17 -9.68
N ALA A 439 29.06 1.11 -10.50
CA ALA A 439 29.96 -0.03 -10.33
C ALA A 439 31.40 0.22 -10.83
N GLU A 440 31.63 1.31 -11.57
CA GLU A 440 32.96 1.72 -12.06
C GLU A 440 33.73 2.62 -11.08
N TYR A 441 33.03 3.19 -10.09
CA TYR A 441 33.59 3.98 -8.98
C TYR A 441 33.60 3.13 -7.70
#